data_AF-A0AAD8B281-F1
#
_entry.id   AF-A0AAD8B281-F1
#
_cell.length_a   1.000
_cell.length_b   1.000
_cell.length_c   1.000
_cell.angle_alpha   90.00
_cell.angle_beta   90.00
_cell.angle_gamma   90.00
#
_symmetry.space_group_name_H-M   'P 1'
#
loop_
_entity.id
_entity.type
_entity.pdbx_description
1 polymer ?
#
loop_
_entity_poly.entity_id
_entity_poly.type
_entity_poly.pdbx_seq_one_letter_code
_entity_poly.pdbx_strand_id
1 'polypeptide(L)'
;MVLGGIQTIDFLCSAEGKEELDSIKDSPCVNNQTTFLSAKEGMKECEQTFLNKLLLATISAMSNEEERESVNICFYLDQLRSCALGSVENHCGQKFGIIARKLSDIEYQRLATELDCGQQVRHIRTLKSRLVPLIISGVRRRR
;
A
#
# COMPACT_ATOMS: atom_id res chain seq x y z
N MET A 1 -16.60 11.63 2.89
CA MET A 1 -16.56 10.83 1.64
C MET A 1 -16.46 11.66 0.35
N VAL A 2 -16.96 12.90 0.30
CA VAL A 2 -17.04 13.70 -0.96
C VAL A 2 -15.71 14.31 -1.44
N LEU A 3 -14.76 14.61 -0.53
CA LEU A 3 -13.53 15.34 -0.87
C LEU A 3 -12.45 14.50 -1.62
N GLY A 4 -12.36 13.19 -1.37
CA GLY A 4 -11.42 12.31 -2.09
C GLY A 4 -11.79 12.13 -3.58
N GLY A 5 -13.11 12.08 -3.84
CA GLY A 5 -13.64 12.09 -5.20
C GLY A 5 -13.28 13.35 -5.98
N ILE A 6 -13.29 14.53 -5.34
CA ILE A 6 -12.93 15.80 -5.99
C ILE A 6 -11.44 15.81 -6.36
N GLN A 7 -10.55 15.45 -5.44
CA GLN A 7 -9.10 15.39 -5.72
C GLN A 7 -8.75 14.35 -6.78
N THR A 8 -9.45 13.21 -6.79
CA THR A 8 -9.34 12.19 -7.83
C THR A 8 -9.75 12.74 -9.19
N ILE A 9 -10.88 13.46 -9.26
CA ILE A 9 -11.36 14.09 -10.50
C ILE A 9 -10.37 15.18 -10.96
N ASP A 10 -9.90 16.04 -10.06
CA ASP A 10 -8.93 17.08 -10.36
C ASP A 10 -7.64 16.49 -10.95
N PHE A 11 -7.14 15.40 -10.37
CA PHE A 11 -6.02 14.65 -10.92
C PHE A 11 -6.33 14.13 -12.33
N LEU A 12 -7.42 13.39 -12.52
CA LEU A 12 -7.77 12.79 -13.81
C LEU A 12 -8.01 13.85 -14.91
N CYS A 13 -8.49 15.05 -14.55
CA CYS A 13 -8.71 16.16 -15.47
C CYS A 13 -7.45 17.00 -15.74
N SER A 14 -6.40 16.87 -14.93
CA SER A 14 -5.12 17.57 -15.11
C SER A 14 -4.35 17.09 -16.34
N ALA A 15 -3.34 17.85 -16.77
CA ALA A 15 -2.45 17.43 -17.85
C ALA A 15 -1.71 16.13 -17.51
N GLU A 16 -1.25 16.01 -16.26
CA GLU A 16 -0.59 14.80 -15.75
C GLU A 16 -1.53 13.60 -15.77
N GLY A 17 -2.76 13.75 -15.27
CA GLY A 17 -3.74 12.66 -15.27
C GLY A 17 -4.11 12.19 -16.67
N LYS A 18 -4.21 13.11 -17.64
CA LYS A 18 -4.46 12.76 -19.05
C LYS A 18 -3.31 11.98 -19.68
N GLU A 19 -2.08 12.39 -19.43
CA GLU A 19 -0.88 11.67 -19.92
C GLU A 19 -0.84 10.25 -19.35
N GLU A 20 -1.09 10.10 -18.04
CA GLU A 20 -1.14 8.79 -17.38
C GLU A 20 -2.28 7.91 -17.90
N LEU A 21 -3.47 8.50 -18.14
CA LEU A 21 -4.61 7.81 -18.74
C LEU A 21 -4.32 7.34 -20.18
N ASP A 22 -3.65 8.17 -20.97
CA ASP A 22 -3.22 7.80 -22.31
C ASP A 22 -2.20 6.66 -22.26
N SER A 23 -1.35 6.62 -21.24
CA SER A 23 -0.33 5.59 -21.07
C SER A 23 -0.91 4.19 -20.80
N ILE A 24 -2.13 4.10 -20.24
CA ILE A 24 -2.78 2.83 -19.86
C ILE A 24 -3.74 2.28 -20.93
N LYS A 25 -3.91 2.95 -22.07
CA LYS A 25 -4.81 2.49 -23.15
C LYS A 25 -4.54 1.06 -23.59
N ASP A 26 -3.27 0.66 -23.57
CA ASP A 26 -2.84 -0.69 -23.96
C ASP A 26 -2.76 -1.68 -22.78
N SER A 27 -3.21 -1.28 -21.59
CA SER A 27 -3.17 -2.14 -20.40
C SER A 27 -4.06 -3.37 -20.58
N PRO A 28 -3.61 -4.56 -20.13
CA PRO A 28 -4.44 -5.77 -20.10
C PRO A 28 -5.79 -5.55 -19.41
N CYS A 29 -5.87 -4.75 -18.35
CA CYS A 29 -7.13 -4.53 -17.63
C CYS A 29 -8.09 -3.57 -18.35
N VAL A 30 -7.59 -2.74 -19.28
CA VAL A 30 -8.45 -1.89 -20.14
C VAL A 30 -9.03 -2.72 -21.28
N ASN A 31 -8.24 -3.65 -21.83
CA ASN A 31 -8.59 -4.37 -23.05
C ASN A 31 -9.12 -5.80 -22.82
N ASN A 32 -8.98 -6.34 -21.61
CA ASN A 32 -9.40 -7.71 -21.29
C ASN A 32 -10.18 -7.74 -19.96
N GLN A 33 -11.48 -8.02 -20.07
CA GLN A 33 -12.39 -8.10 -18.93
C GLN A 33 -11.98 -9.19 -17.94
N THR A 34 -11.48 -10.33 -18.42
CA THR A 34 -11.02 -11.42 -17.54
C THR A 34 -9.84 -10.97 -16.69
N THR A 35 -8.87 -10.26 -17.30
CA THR A 35 -7.72 -9.74 -16.56
C THR A 35 -8.11 -8.69 -15.53
N PHE A 36 -9.07 -7.82 -15.86
CA PHE A 36 -9.67 -6.89 -14.90
C PHE A 36 -10.33 -7.62 -13.73
N LEU A 37 -11.10 -8.69 -14.01
CA LEU A 37 -11.73 -9.51 -12.98
C LEU A 37 -10.70 -10.21 -12.09
N SER A 38 -9.61 -10.75 -12.65
CA SER A 38 -8.52 -11.34 -11.87
C SER A 38 -7.82 -10.31 -10.97
N ALA A 39 -7.58 -9.09 -11.48
CA ALA A 39 -7.03 -8.00 -10.66
C ALA A 39 -7.94 -7.68 -9.48
N LYS A 40 -9.25 -7.59 -9.73
CA LYS A 40 -10.29 -7.33 -8.73
C LYS A 40 -10.39 -8.46 -7.70
N GLU A 41 -10.30 -9.71 -8.13
CA GLU A 41 -10.30 -10.86 -7.24
C GLU A 41 -9.06 -10.88 -6.35
N GLY A 42 -7.87 -10.63 -6.90
CA GLY A 42 -6.66 -10.49 -6.09
C GLY A 42 -6.74 -9.32 -5.08
N MET A 43 -7.38 -8.20 -5.43
CA MET A 43 -7.64 -7.12 -4.47
C MET A 43 -8.60 -7.57 -3.34
N LYS A 44 -9.60 -8.40 -3.66
CA LYS A 44 -10.53 -8.95 -2.67
C LYS A 44 -9.83 -9.93 -1.72
N GLU A 45 -8.91 -10.74 -2.22
CA GLU A 45 -8.07 -11.62 -1.39
C GLU A 45 -7.17 -10.80 -0.44
N CYS A 46 -6.63 -9.67 -0.90
CA CYS A 46 -5.90 -8.74 -0.05
C CYS A 46 -6.78 -8.19 1.10
N GLU A 47 -8.03 -7.81 0.80
CA GLU A 47 -8.99 -7.33 1.81
C GLU A 47 -9.31 -8.43 2.83
N GLN A 48 -9.58 -9.65 2.39
CA GLN A 48 -9.82 -10.79 3.29
C GLN A 48 -8.62 -11.09 4.18
N THR A 49 -7.41 -11.04 3.60
CA THR A 49 -6.16 -11.24 4.35
C THR A 49 -5.96 -10.15 5.40
N PHE A 50 -6.25 -8.90 5.04
CA PHE A 50 -6.21 -7.76 5.97
C PHE A 50 -7.18 -7.96 7.13
N LEU A 51 -8.45 -8.26 6.85
CA LEU A 51 -9.48 -8.47 7.89
C LEU A 51 -9.10 -9.61 8.83
N ASN A 52 -8.63 -10.74 8.30
CA ASN A 52 -8.21 -11.87 9.12
C ASN A 52 -7.02 -11.51 10.02
N LYS A 53 -6.00 -10.83 9.47
CA LYS A 53 -4.82 -10.40 10.24
C LYS A 53 -5.18 -9.39 11.33
N LEU A 54 -6.03 -8.42 11.01
CA LEU A 54 -6.47 -7.41 11.96
C LEU A 54 -7.32 -8.02 13.09
N LEU A 55 -8.22 -8.94 12.75
CA LEU A 55 -9.03 -9.67 13.73
C LEU A 55 -8.16 -10.49 14.68
N LEU A 56 -7.21 -11.27 14.15
CA LEU A 56 -6.29 -12.07 14.96
C LEU A 56 -5.44 -11.20 15.90
N ALA A 57 -4.95 -10.06 15.39
CA ALA A 57 -4.20 -9.11 16.20
C ALA A 57 -5.04 -8.51 17.33
N THR A 58 -6.31 -8.17 17.04
CA THR A 58 -7.25 -7.63 18.02
C THR A 58 -7.59 -8.66 19.09
N ILE A 59 -7.87 -9.90 18.71
CA ILE A 59 -8.13 -11.00 19.66
C ILE A 59 -6.91 -11.24 20.56
N SER A 60 -5.70 -11.23 19.98
CA SER A 60 -4.47 -11.41 20.73
C SER A 60 -4.23 -10.28 21.74
N ALA A 61 -4.44 -9.03 21.32
CA ALA A 61 -4.33 -7.85 22.18
C ALA A 61 -5.38 -7.82 23.30
N MET A 62 -6.57 -8.40 23.08
CA MET A 62 -7.60 -8.55 24.12
C MET A 62 -7.31 -9.66 25.12
N SER A 63 -6.53 -10.68 24.73
CA SER A 63 -6.28 -11.88 25.55
C SER A 63 -5.06 -11.75 26.45
N ASN A 64 -4.13 -10.84 26.15
CA ASN A 64 -2.95 -10.59 26.96
C ASN A 64 -3.23 -9.43 27.93
N GLU A 65 -3.42 -9.73 29.22
CA GLU A 65 -3.72 -8.73 30.27
C GLU A 65 -2.49 -7.88 30.67
N GLU A 66 -1.26 -8.33 30.40
CA GLU A 66 -0.04 -7.69 30.93
C GLU A 66 0.41 -6.44 30.16
N GLU A 67 -0.03 -6.24 28.93
CA GLU A 67 0.08 -4.97 28.21
C GLU A 67 -1.02 -5.00 27.14
N ARG A 68 -1.99 -4.07 27.20
CA ARG A 68 -2.87 -3.82 26.05
C ARG A 68 -2.01 -3.27 24.92
N GLU A 69 -1.28 -4.12 24.22
CA GLU A 69 -0.57 -3.75 23.01
C GLU A 69 -1.62 -3.21 22.04
N SER A 70 -1.59 -1.89 21.81
CA SER A 70 -2.52 -1.24 20.89
C SER A 70 -2.28 -1.81 19.49
N VAL A 71 -3.33 -2.37 18.88
CA VAL A 71 -3.26 -2.86 17.51
C VAL A 71 -2.82 -1.73 16.58
N ASN A 72 -1.68 -1.90 15.92
CA ASN A 72 -1.17 -0.92 14.97
C ASN A 72 -1.95 -1.01 13.65
N ILE A 73 -3.11 -0.35 13.58
CA ILE A 73 -3.98 -0.36 12.40
C ILE A 73 -3.28 0.18 11.14
N CYS A 74 -2.35 1.12 11.30
CA CYS A 74 -1.61 1.73 10.21
C CYS A 74 -0.73 0.72 9.46
N PHE A 75 -0.07 -0.17 10.21
CA PHE A 75 0.71 -1.27 9.63
C PHE A 75 -0.16 -2.18 8.76
N TYR A 76 -1.37 -2.52 9.21
CA TYR A 76 -2.28 -3.38 8.44
C TYR A 76 -2.84 -2.65 7.21
N LEU A 77 -3.13 -1.36 7.30
CA LEU A 77 -3.55 -0.55 6.16
C LEU A 77 -2.45 -0.43 5.09
N ASP A 78 -1.20 -0.25 5.50
CA ASP A 78 -0.05 -0.27 4.59
C ASP A 78 0.09 -1.63 3.88
N GLN A 79 -0.12 -2.74 4.59
CA GLN A 79 -0.14 -4.06 3.98
C GLN A 79 -1.27 -4.22 2.97
N LEU A 80 -2.49 -3.80 3.31
CA LEU A 80 -3.64 -3.85 2.41
C LEU A 80 -3.35 -3.06 1.14
N ARG A 81 -2.87 -1.83 1.29
CA ARG A 81 -2.51 -0.95 0.17
C ARG A 81 -1.44 -1.57 -0.72
N SER A 82 -0.35 -2.06 -0.13
CA SER A 82 0.73 -2.69 -0.88
C SER A 82 0.28 -3.95 -1.62
N CYS A 83 -0.56 -4.77 -0.98
CA CYS A 83 -1.10 -5.98 -1.59
C CYS A 83 -2.02 -5.65 -2.78
N ALA A 84 -2.97 -4.72 -2.58
CA ALA A 84 -3.92 -4.32 -3.62
C ALA A 84 -3.20 -3.71 -4.84
N LEU A 85 -2.23 -2.82 -4.61
CA LEU A 85 -1.42 -2.25 -5.68
C LEU A 85 -0.56 -3.31 -6.39
N GLY A 86 -0.02 -4.28 -5.64
CA GLY A 86 0.70 -5.41 -6.23
C GLY A 86 -0.20 -6.28 -7.11
N SER A 87 -1.44 -6.56 -6.69
CA SER A 87 -2.41 -7.28 -7.52
C SER A 87 -2.70 -6.55 -8.83
N VAL A 88 -2.93 -5.23 -8.75
CA VAL A 88 -3.19 -4.39 -9.93
C VAL A 88 -1.98 -4.37 -10.85
N GLU A 89 -0.78 -4.16 -10.33
CA GLU A 89 0.45 -4.12 -11.13
C GLU A 89 0.73 -5.46 -11.82
N ASN A 90 0.50 -6.59 -11.12
CA ASN A 90 0.72 -7.94 -11.65
C ASN A 90 -0.24 -8.29 -12.79
N HIS A 91 -1.51 -7.90 -12.69
CA HIS A 91 -2.53 -8.24 -13.69
C HIS A 91 -2.68 -7.18 -14.79
N CYS A 92 -2.67 -5.90 -14.42
CA CYS A 92 -2.94 -4.77 -15.31
C CYS A 92 -1.66 -4.14 -15.88
N GLY A 93 -0.49 -4.59 -15.44
CA GLY A 93 0.81 -4.11 -15.88
C GLY A 93 1.27 -2.83 -15.17
N GLN A 94 2.55 -2.52 -15.35
CA GLN A 94 3.27 -1.48 -14.60
C GLN A 94 2.64 -0.08 -14.74
N LYS A 95 2.27 0.33 -15.96
CA LYS A 95 1.65 1.64 -16.20
C LYS A 95 0.33 1.82 -15.46
N PHE A 96 -0.49 0.77 -15.44
CA PHE A 96 -1.73 0.78 -14.66
C PHE A 96 -1.44 0.81 -13.15
N GLY A 97 -0.40 0.11 -12.70
CA GLY A 97 0.07 0.19 -11.32
C GLY A 97 0.50 1.61 -10.90
N ILE A 98 1.11 2.39 -11.79
CA ILE A 98 1.52 3.78 -11.53
C ILE A 98 0.30 4.66 -11.28
N ILE A 99 -0.69 4.66 -12.18
CA ILE A 99 -1.91 5.46 -11.99
C ILE A 99 -2.70 4.99 -10.76
N ALA A 100 -2.81 3.67 -10.53
CA ALA A 100 -3.49 3.13 -9.36
C ALA A 100 -2.81 3.56 -8.06
N ARG A 101 -1.48 3.67 -8.05
CA ARG A 101 -0.71 4.17 -6.89
C ARG A 101 -1.01 5.64 -6.61
N LYS A 102 -1.04 6.50 -7.65
CA LYS A 102 -1.39 7.92 -7.50
C LYS A 102 -2.81 8.12 -6.98
N LEU A 103 -3.78 7.40 -7.53
CA LEU A 103 -5.17 7.41 -7.06
C LEU A 103 -5.28 6.89 -5.61
N SER A 104 -4.55 5.81 -5.30
CA SER A 104 -4.48 5.28 -3.95
C SER A 104 -3.83 6.25 -2.97
N ASP A 105 -2.81 7.03 -3.37
CA ASP A 105 -2.18 8.03 -2.51
C ASP A 105 -3.15 9.16 -2.12
N ILE A 106 -3.98 9.62 -3.07
CA ILE A 106 -5.00 10.65 -2.83
C ILE A 106 -5.98 10.19 -1.74
N GLU A 107 -6.53 8.97 -1.88
CA GLU A 107 -7.47 8.42 -0.91
C GLU A 107 -6.79 8.01 0.42
N TYR A 108 -5.58 7.46 0.34
CA TYR A 108 -4.84 6.99 1.50
C TYR A 108 -4.41 8.14 2.42
N GLN A 109 -4.00 9.28 1.88
CA GLN A 109 -3.63 10.45 2.70
C GLN A 109 -4.77 10.89 3.63
N ARG A 110 -6.02 10.82 3.15
CA ARG A 110 -7.18 11.16 3.97
C ARG A 110 -7.38 10.15 5.10
N LEU A 111 -7.42 8.86 4.76
CA LEU A 111 -7.55 7.77 5.73
C LEU A 111 -6.41 7.77 6.76
N ALA A 112 -5.19 8.01 6.32
CA ALA A 112 -4.02 8.09 7.18
C ALA A 112 -4.05 9.30 8.11
N THR A 113 -4.69 10.41 7.72
CA THR A 113 -4.88 11.57 8.59
C THR A 113 -5.97 11.29 9.63
N GLU A 114 -7.09 10.68 9.21
CA GLU A 114 -8.19 10.29 10.11
C GLU A 114 -7.75 9.27 11.18
N LEU A 115 -6.76 8.43 10.87
CA LEU A 115 -6.25 7.37 11.74
C LEU A 115 -4.88 7.68 12.38
N ASP A 116 -4.36 8.90 12.21
CA ASP A 116 -3.02 9.34 12.65
C ASP A 116 -1.86 8.44 12.17
N CYS A 117 -2.04 7.78 11.04
CA CYS A 117 -1.03 6.94 10.39
C CYS A 117 0.08 7.74 9.70
N GLY A 118 -0.11 9.05 9.53
CA GLY A 118 0.85 9.94 8.86
C GLY A 118 2.23 10.06 9.52
N GLN A 119 2.35 9.76 10.83
CA GLN A 119 3.63 9.85 11.55
C GLN A 119 4.45 8.56 11.56
N GLN A 120 3.85 7.38 11.38
CA GLN A 120 4.57 6.10 11.57
C GLN A 120 5.46 5.70 10.39
N VAL A 121 5.16 6.16 9.17
CA VAL A 121 5.96 5.85 7.96
C VAL A 121 7.39 6.41 8.06
N ARG A 122 7.59 7.50 8.82
CA ARG A 122 8.94 8.05 9.07
C ARG A 122 9.77 7.13 9.96
N HIS A 123 9.16 6.50 10.97
CA HIS A 123 9.88 5.65 11.91
C HIS A 123 10.36 4.32 11.29
N ILE A 124 9.57 3.71 10.41
CA ILE A 124 9.93 2.43 9.76
C ILE A 124 11.09 2.62 8.76
N ARG A 125 11.13 3.73 8.00
CA ARG A 125 12.28 4.05 7.12
C ARG A 125 13.56 4.29 7.92
N THR A 126 13.49 4.97 9.07
CA THR A 126 14.67 5.10 9.95
C THR A 126 15.15 3.76 10.52
N LEU A 127 14.25 2.83 10.86
CA LEU A 127 14.63 1.51 11.38
C LEU A 127 15.27 0.62 10.30
N LYS A 128 14.70 0.59 9.09
CA LYS A 128 15.32 -0.13 7.94
C LYS A 128 16.66 0.46 7.52
N SER A 129 16.88 1.77 7.68
CA SER A 129 18.20 2.39 7.42
C SER A 129 19.25 2.07 8.48
N ARG A 130 18.82 1.67 9.69
CA ARG A 130 19.71 1.32 10.81
C ARG A 130 20.00 -0.17 10.91
N LEU A 131 19.18 -1.01 10.27
CA LEU A 131 19.32 -2.46 10.25
C LEU A 131 19.72 -2.92 8.85
N VAL A 132 21.05 -3.00 8.65
CA VAL A 132 21.84 -3.83 7.72
C VAL A 132 22.68 -3.03 6.69
N PRO A 133 24.01 -3.26 6.58
CA PRO A 133 24.87 -4.22 7.29
C PRO A 133 26.06 -3.59 8.04
N LEU A 134 26.17 -3.84 9.35
CA LEU A 134 27.45 -3.87 10.08
C LEU A 134 28.22 -5.19 9.83
N ILE A 135 28.03 -5.83 8.67
CA ILE A 135 28.64 -7.11 8.31
C ILE A 135 29.29 -7.02 6.94
N ILE A 136 30.23 -6.08 6.75
CA ILE A 136 31.34 -6.24 5.80
C ILE A 136 32.55 -5.51 6.39
N SER A 137 33.41 -6.22 7.12
CA SER A 137 34.87 -6.07 7.09
C SER A 137 35.51 -7.11 8.01
N GLY A 138 35.48 -8.37 7.56
CA GLY A 138 36.55 -9.30 7.92
C GLY A 138 37.77 -9.03 7.03
N VAL A 139 38.96 -9.26 7.60
CA VAL A 139 40.27 -9.47 6.92
C VAL A 139 41.01 -8.15 6.58
N ARG A 140 42.20 -7.75 7.08
CA ARG A 140 43.49 -8.48 7.27
C ARG A 140 44.59 -7.60 7.98
N ARG A 141 45.34 -8.21 8.93
CA ARG A 141 46.81 -8.14 9.24
C ARG A 141 47.61 -6.83 9.47
N ARG A 142 48.52 -6.97 10.47
CA ARG A 142 49.80 -6.28 10.86
C ARG A 142 49.61 -5.30 12.03
N ARG A 143 50.36 -5.37 13.13
CA ARG A 143 51.67 -5.96 13.44
C ARG A 143 51.62 -6.86 14.67
#